data_AF-A0A0G1QES0-F1
#
_entry.id   AF-A0A0G1QES0-F1
#
_cell.length_a   1.000
_cell.length_b   1.000
_cell.length_c   1.000
_cell.angle_alpha   90.00
_cell.angle_beta   90.00
_cell.angle_gamma   90.00
#
_symmetry.space_group_name_H-M   'P 1'
#
loop_
_entity.id
_entity.type
_entity.pdbx_description
1 polymer ?
#
loop_
_entity_poly.entity_id
_entity_poly.type
_entity_poly.pdbx_seq_one_letter_code
_entity_poly.pdbx_strand_id
1 'polypeptide(L)' 'MKKFLAIAAVFVILALDWAALDDITTGREPDFTAEYAILITSLPALLFVRYLYRNTNKT' A
#
# COMPACT_ATOMS: atom_id res chain seq x y z
N MET A 1 -7.16 10.74 15.91
CA MET A 1 -7.44 9.35 15.49
C MET A 1 -7.44 9.17 13.97
N LYS A 2 -8.30 9.86 13.21
CA LYS A 2 -8.41 9.64 11.75
C LYS A 2 -7.12 9.95 10.94
N LYS A 3 -6.34 10.96 11.36
CA LYS A 3 -5.03 11.26 10.75
C LYS A 3 -3.99 10.16 11.02
N PHE A 4 -3.96 9.64 12.25
CA PHE A 4 -3.08 8.53 12.63
C PHE A 4 -3.43 7.26 11.84
N LEU A 5 -4.72 6.96 11.65
CA LEU A 5 -5.16 5.84 10.81
C LEU A 5 -4.73 5.99 9.35
N ALA A 6 -4.82 7.18 8.77
CA ALA A 6 -4.34 7.42 7.40
C ALA A 6 -2.81 7.24 7.28
N ILE A 7 -2.06 7.73 8.26
CA ILE A 7 -0.60 7.56 8.31
C ILE A 7 -0.25 6.07 8.46
N ALA A 8 -0.89 5.35 9.38
CA ALA A 8 -0.69 3.92 9.57
C ALA A 8 -1.01 3.12 8.29
N ALA A 9 -2.11 3.46 7.60
CA ALA A 9 -2.46 2.84 6.32
C ALA A 9 -1.39 3.04 5.24
N VAL A 10 -0.80 4.25 5.15
CA VAL A 10 0.33 4.50 4.24
C VAL A 10 1.53 3.62 4.59
N PHE A 11 1.91 3.54 5.87
CA PHE A 11 3.03 2.69 6.28
C PHE A 11 2.79 1.21 5.99
N VAL A 12 1.56 0.70 6.19
CA VAL A 12 1.20 -0.68 5.86
C VAL A 12 1.33 -0.93 4.35
N ILE A 13 0.80 -0.02 3.51
CA ILE A 13 0.92 -0.16 2.06
C ILE A 13 2.38 -0.18 1.62
N LEU A 14 3.20 0.74 2.14
CA LEU A 14 4.62 0.79 1.80
C LEU A 14 5.40 -0.46 2.28
N ALA A 15 5.02 -1.02 3.43
CA ALA A 15 5.64 -2.25 3.92
C ALA A 15 5.28 -3.46 3.04
N LEU A 16 4.04 -3.53 2.53
CA LEU A 16 3.63 -4.56 1.59
C LEU A 16 4.35 -4.41 0.23
N ASP A 17 4.45 -3.20 -0.29
CA ASP A 17 5.21 -2.92 -1.52
C ASP A 17 6.68 -3.31 -1.37
N TRP A 18 7.28 -3.00 -0.22
CA TRP A 18 8.65 -3.40 0.08
C TRP A 18 8.82 -4.92 0.09
N ALA A 19 7.94 -5.64 0.78
CA ALA A 19 8.00 -7.10 0.83
C ALA A 19 7.82 -7.73 -0.56
N ALA A 20 6.83 -7.27 -1.32
CA ALA A 20 6.60 -7.75 -2.69
C ALA A 20 7.80 -7.51 -3.61
N LEU A 21 8.45 -6.34 -3.50
CA LEU A 21 9.66 -6.04 -4.26
C LEU A 21 10.87 -6.87 -3.80
N ASP A 22 11.03 -7.13 -2.50
CA ASP A 22 12.07 -8.02 -2.00
C ASP A 22 11.94 -9.41 -2.62
N ASP A 23 10.73 -10.00 -2.59
CA ASP A 23 10.52 -11.35 -3.12
C ASP A 23 10.74 -11.42 -4.65
N ILE A 24 10.26 -10.42 -5.40
CA ILE A 24 10.50 -10.33 -6.85
C ILE A 24 12.00 -10.17 -7.17
N THR A 25 12.72 -9.31 -6.43
CA THR A 25 14.13 -9.00 -6.74
C THR A 25 15.09 -10.06 -6.27
N THR A 26 14.78 -10.74 -5.17
CA THR A 26 15.58 -11.86 -4.65
C THR A 26 15.29 -13.16 -5.40
N GLY A 27 14.17 -13.25 -6.11
CA GLY A 27 13.78 -14.46 -6.82
C GLY A 27 13.45 -15.61 -5.86
N ARG A 28 12.94 -15.29 -4.67
CA ARG A 28 12.74 -16.26 -3.58
C ARG A 28 11.70 -17.32 -3.93
N GLU A 29 10.72 -16.98 -4.77
CA GLU A 29 9.60 -17.84 -5.13
C GLU A 29 9.43 -17.97 -6.66
N PRO A 30 8.83 -19.07 -7.17
CA PRO A 30 8.60 -19.25 -8.60
C PRO A 30 7.33 -18.55 -9.13
N ASP A 31 6.39 -18.20 -8.25
CA ASP A 31 5.17 -17.47 -8.58
C ASP A 31 5.22 -16.10 -7.93
N PHE A 32 4.92 -15.04 -8.71
CA PHE A 32 4.91 -13.66 -8.24
C PHE A 32 3.53 -13.00 -8.38
N THR A 33 2.48 -13.79 -8.59
CA THR A 33 1.14 -13.28 -8.88
C THR A 33 0.62 -12.39 -7.75
N ALA A 34 0.88 -12.75 -6.49
CA ALA A 34 0.44 -11.99 -5.33
C ALA A 34 1.21 -10.66 -5.20
N GLU A 35 2.51 -10.69 -5.43
CA GLU A 35 3.45 -9.59 -5.34
C GLU A 35 3.11 -8.53 -6.40
N TYR A 36 2.87 -8.97 -7.64
CA TYR A 36 2.40 -8.06 -8.70
C TYR A 36 1.00 -7.51 -8.41
N ALA A 37 0.10 -8.31 -7.81
CA ALA A 37 -1.20 -7.81 -7.41
C ALA A 37 -1.09 -6.72 -6.31
N ILE A 38 -0.18 -6.89 -5.34
CA ILE A 38 0.13 -5.88 -4.31
C ILE A 38 0.58 -4.59 -4.99
N LEU A 39 1.57 -4.64 -5.89
CA LEU A 39 2.10 -3.45 -6.56
C LEU A 39 1.06 -2.74 -7.45
N ILE A 40 0.21 -3.49 -8.17
CA ILE A 40 -0.84 -2.91 -9.02
C ILE A 40 -1.91 -2.24 -8.15
N THR A 41 -2.26 -2.83 -7.01
CA THR A 41 -3.33 -2.32 -6.13
C THR A 41 -2.87 -1.24 -5.16
N SER A 42 -1.57 -1.12 -4.89
CA SER A 42 -1.04 -0.12 -3.94
C SER A 42 -1.27 1.31 -4.40
N LEU A 43 -1.14 1.60 -5.70
CA LEU A 43 -1.36 2.95 -6.23
C LEU A 43 -2.83 3.41 -6.08
N PRO A 44 -3.86 2.63 -6.49
CA PRO A 44 -5.26 2.92 -6.14
C PRO A 44 -5.50 3.05 -4.63
N ALA A 45 -4.88 2.19 -3.81
CA ALA A 45 -5.04 2.22 -2.36
C ALA A 45 -4.52 3.53 -1.75
N LEU A 46 -3.35 4.01 -2.17
CA LEU A 46 -2.79 5.29 -1.72
C LEU A 46 -3.67 6.48 -2.14
N LEU A 47 -4.21 6.47 -3.36
CA LEU A 47 -5.15 7.49 -3.83
C LEU A 47 -6.44 7.49 -3.00
N PHE A 48 -6.95 6.31 -2.64
CA PHE A 48 -8.12 6.16 -1.79
C PHE A 48 -7.86 6.67 -0.36
N VAL A 49 -6.72 6.32 0.24
CA VAL A 49 -6.31 6.85 1.55
C VAL A 49 -6.22 8.37 1.53
N ARG A 50 -5.62 8.95 0.47
CA ARG A 50 -5.56 10.41 0.28
C ARG A 50 -6.97 11.02 0.16
N TYR A 51 -7.87 10.41 -0.60
CA TYR A 51 -9.24 10.88 -0.75
C TYR A 51 -9.97 10.90 0.60
N LEU A 52 -9.92 9.81 1.36
CA LEU A 52 -10.53 9.70 2.68
C LEU A 52 -9.95 10.72 3.67
N TYR A 53 -8.63 10.92 3.66
CA TYR A 53 -7.97 11.92 4.47
C TYR A 53 -8.48 13.33 4.13
N ARG A 54 -8.57 13.69 2.84
CA ARG A 54 -9.08 15.01 2.43
C ARG A 54 -10.54 15.22 2.81
N ASN A 55 -11.40 14.21 2.60
CA ASN A 55 -12.82 14.32 2.91
C ASN A 55 -13.06 14.52 4.41
N THR A 56 -12.28 13.83 5.24
CA THR A 56 -12.38 13.90 6.70
C THR A 56 -11.96 15.24 7.30
N ASN A 57 -11.04 15.98 6.65
CA ASN A 57 -10.55 17.27 7.16
C ASN A 57 -11.34 18.48 6.63
N LYS A 58 -12.35 18.26 5.78
CA LYS A 58 -13.23 19.32 5.25
C LYS A 58 -14.47 19.57 6.13
N THR A 59 -14.75 18.70 7.09
CA THR A 59 -15.77 18.83 8.14
C THR A 59 -15.12 19.32 9.42
#